data_AF-A0A7U7D1G2-F1
#
_entry.id   AF-A0A7U7D1G2-F1
#
_cell.length_a   1.000
_cell.length_b   1.000
_cell.length_c   1.000
_cell.angle_alpha   90.00
_cell.angle_beta   90.00
_cell.angle_gamma   90.00
#
_symmetry.space_group_name_H-M   'P 1'
#
loop_
_entity.id
_entity.type
_entity.pdbx_description
1 polymer ?
#
loop_
_entity_poly.entity_id
_entity_poly.type
_entity_poly.pdbx_seq_one_letter_code
_entity_poly.pdbx_strand_id
1 'polypeptide(L)'
;MFTQIKTSRENKDIVAQLTRRLNLGAENIIARMAYSFSLSKNRRLDLNGLADSGGKEYSRSVLFGDHDDLYIGLLCTHYSIYKTDKDLGKYVKLHIDDGLQLINEELQKANNIDGFDFLVELISSNLSTSSDLFKEK
;
A
#
# COMPACT_ATOMS: atom_id res chain seq x y z
N MET A 1 -11.06 -16.06 6.83
CA MET A 1 -10.01 -15.57 5.91
C MET A 1 -10.72 -14.95 4.70
N PHE A 2 -10.36 -13.73 4.29
CA PHE A 2 -11.04 -13.06 3.16
C PHE A 2 -10.64 -13.71 1.83
N THR A 3 -11.55 -13.72 0.87
CA THR A 3 -11.32 -14.25 -0.49
C THR A 3 -11.04 -13.14 -1.50
N GLN A 4 -11.53 -11.94 -1.24
CA GLN A 4 -11.37 -10.75 -2.08
C GLN A 4 -11.31 -9.48 -1.25
N ILE A 5 -10.72 -8.44 -1.83
CA ILE A 5 -10.66 -7.08 -1.29
C ILE A 5 -11.14 -6.12 -2.35
N LYS A 6 -11.91 -5.11 -1.93
CA LYS A 6 -12.38 -4.04 -2.80
C LYS A 6 -11.98 -2.69 -2.23
N THR A 7 -11.33 -1.85 -3.04
CA THR A 7 -10.89 -0.51 -2.62
C THR A 7 -12.05 0.48 -2.53
N SER A 8 -11.78 1.69 -2.05
CA SER A 8 -12.73 2.81 -2.11
C SER A 8 -13.04 3.23 -3.55
N ARG A 9 -14.20 3.85 -3.75
CA ARG A 9 -14.61 4.35 -5.07
C ARG A 9 -13.62 5.37 -5.61
N GLU A 10 -13.14 6.25 -4.75
CA GLU A 10 -12.11 7.25 -5.07
C GLU A 10 -10.83 6.56 -5.57
N ASN A 11 -10.40 5.50 -4.89
CA ASN A 11 -9.20 4.76 -5.24
C ASN A 11 -9.30 3.95 -6.54
N LYS A 12 -10.50 3.84 -7.14
CA LYS A 12 -10.67 3.21 -8.45
C LYS A 12 -9.92 3.98 -9.54
N ASP A 13 -10.07 5.31 -9.55
CA ASP A 13 -9.46 6.14 -10.57
C ASP A 13 -7.98 6.38 -10.25
N ILE A 14 -7.64 6.50 -8.96
CA ILE A 14 -6.26 6.66 -8.51
C ILE A 14 -5.42 5.46 -8.94
N VAL A 15 -5.84 4.22 -8.66
CA VAL A 15 -5.01 3.05 -9.04
C VAL A 15 -4.81 2.95 -10.55
N ALA A 16 -5.82 3.27 -11.35
CA ALA A 16 -5.71 3.29 -12.81
C ALA A 16 -4.74 4.37 -13.31
N GLN A 17 -4.77 5.57 -12.71
CA GLN A 17 -3.85 6.66 -13.02
C GLN A 17 -2.41 6.31 -12.63
N LEU A 18 -2.21 5.83 -11.40
CA LEU A 18 -0.91 5.40 -10.90
C LEU A 18 -0.29 4.30 -11.79
N THR A 19 -1.10 3.32 -12.20
CA THR A 19 -0.65 2.25 -13.09
C THR A 19 -0.11 2.79 -14.41
N ARG A 20 -0.79 3.75 -15.02
CA ARG A 20 -0.35 4.38 -16.28
C ARG A 20 0.88 5.27 -16.09
N ARG A 21 0.91 6.06 -15.02
CA ARG A 21 2.00 7.01 -14.76
C ARG A 21 3.30 6.31 -14.36
N LEU A 22 3.20 5.30 -13.50
CA LEU A 22 4.37 4.57 -13.01
C LEU A 22 4.85 3.53 -14.03
N ASN A 23 3.94 2.92 -14.80
CA ASN A 23 4.26 1.89 -15.79
C ASN A 23 5.06 0.70 -15.20
N LEU A 24 4.81 0.35 -13.92
CA LEU A 24 5.53 -0.70 -13.18
C LEU A 24 4.81 -2.06 -13.18
N GLY A 25 3.78 -2.23 -14.00
CA GLY A 25 2.98 -3.45 -14.08
C GLY A 25 1.48 -3.17 -14.03
N ALA A 26 0.69 -4.18 -13.71
CA ALA A 26 -0.77 -4.07 -13.61
C ALA A 26 -1.23 -3.47 -12.27
N GLU A 27 -2.51 -3.08 -12.19
CA GLU A 27 -3.09 -2.43 -11.01
C GLU A 27 -2.90 -3.22 -9.70
N ASN A 28 -2.88 -4.55 -9.74
CA ASN A 28 -2.62 -5.38 -8.56
C ASN A 28 -1.18 -5.26 -8.04
N ILE A 29 -0.20 -4.98 -8.92
CA ILE A 29 1.18 -4.68 -8.52
C ILE A 29 1.24 -3.34 -7.81
N ILE A 30 0.57 -2.32 -8.35
CA ILE A 30 0.46 -1.00 -7.71
C ILE A 30 -0.25 -1.10 -6.35
N ALA A 31 -1.31 -1.92 -6.25
CA ALA A 31 -1.99 -2.16 -4.98
C ALA A 31 -1.08 -2.83 -3.93
N ARG A 32 -0.20 -3.78 -4.33
CA ARG A 32 0.81 -4.35 -3.42
C ARG A 32 1.84 -3.32 -2.97
N MET A 33 2.28 -2.46 -3.88
CA MET A 33 3.21 -1.36 -3.54
C MET A 33 2.56 -0.40 -2.56
N ALA A 34 1.33 0.03 -2.81
CA ALA A 34 0.53 0.86 -1.92
C ALA A 34 0.39 0.23 -0.53
N TYR A 35 -0.05 -1.02 -0.46
CA TYR A 35 -0.16 -1.77 0.79
C TYR A 35 1.14 -1.77 1.60
N SER A 36 2.26 -2.10 0.94
CA SER A 36 3.57 -2.20 1.59
C SER A 36 4.09 -0.84 2.03
N PHE A 37 3.86 0.20 1.22
CA PHE A 37 4.27 1.58 1.50
C PHE A 37 3.48 2.17 2.68
N SER A 38 2.17 1.89 2.76
CA SER A 38 1.36 2.30 3.90
C SER A 38 1.86 1.65 5.20
N LEU A 39 2.17 0.34 5.17
CA LEU A 39 2.76 -0.35 6.32
C LEU A 39 4.15 0.21 6.70
N SER A 40 4.97 0.57 5.71
CA SER A 40 6.32 1.10 5.97
C SER A 40 6.32 2.45 6.70
N LYS A 41 5.19 3.16 6.74
CA LYS A 41 5.02 4.37 7.58
C LYS A 41 4.90 4.05 9.08
N ASN A 42 4.88 2.77 9.45
CA ASN A 42 4.86 2.29 10.83
C ASN A 42 3.76 2.89 11.72
N ARG A 43 2.64 3.30 11.11
CA ARG A 43 1.44 3.79 11.82
C ARG A 43 0.32 2.75 11.78
N ARG A 44 -0.43 2.65 12.88
CA ARG A 44 -1.63 1.81 12.95
C ARG A 44 -2.83 2.63 12.51
N LEU A 45 -3.61 2.08 11.59
CA LEU A 45 -4.82 2.71 11.07
C LEU A 45 -6.03 2.22 11.86
N ASP A 46 -6.99 3.10 12.10
CA ASP A 46 -8.24 2.76 12.77
C ASP A 46 -9.24 2.18 11.75
N LEU A 47 -9.83 1.04 12.09
CA LEU A 47 -10.90 0.41 11.30
C LEU A 47 -12.15 1.30 11.18
N ASN A 48 -12.35 2.27 12.07
CA ASN A 48 -13.40 3.28 11.94
C ASN A 48 -13.19 4.17 10.69
N GLY A 49 -11.96 4.26 10.18
CA GLY A 49 -11.61 4.98 8.95
C GLY A 49 -11.84 4.19 7.66
N LEU A 50 -12.51 3.03 7.70
CA LEU A 50 -12.73 2.22 6.52
C LEU A 50 -13.68 2.92 5.54
N ALA A 51 -13.15 3.34 4.39
CA ALA A 51 -13.92 3.93 3.30
C ALA A 51 -14.88 2.91 2.64
N ASP A 52 -15.70 3.38 1.69
CA ASP A 52 -16.62 2.54 0.92
C ASP A 52 -15.89 1.42 0.14
N SER A 53 -16.65 0.48 -0.41
CA SER A 53 -16.13 -0.63 -1.23
C SER A 53 -16.63 -0.50 -2.67
N GLY A 54 -16.61 0.71 -3.22
CA GLY A 54 -17.05 1.01 -4.59
C GLY A 54 -15.95 0.89 -5.66
N GLY A 55 -14.72 0.57 -5.25
CA GLY A 55 -13.54 0.62 -6.09
C GLY A 55 -13.19 -0.65 -6.86
N LYS A 56 -11.89 -0.83 -7.10
CA LYS A 56 -11.34 -2.00 -7.78
C LYS A 56 -11.38 -3.21 -6.85
N GLU A 57 -11.76 -4.35 -7.40
CA GLU A 57 -11.80 -5.62 -6.69
C GLU A 57 -10.63 -6.51 -7.09
N TYR A 58 -10.00 -7.14 -6.11
CA TYR A 58 -8.93 -8.11 -6.29
C TYR A 58 -9.28 -9.37 -5.51
N SER A 59 -9.20 -10.54 -6.14
CA SER A 59 -9.14 -11.78 -5.38
C SER A 59 -7.82 -11.82 -4.59
N ARG A 60 -7.80 -12.54 -3.47
CA ARG A 60 -6.60 -12.71 -2.66
C ARG A 60 -5.42 -13.27 -3.47
N SER A 61 -5.69 -14.25 -4.34
CA SER A 61 -4.68 -14.82 -5.23
C SER A 61 -4.14 -13.83 -6.26
N VAL A 62 -4.98 -12.95 -6.81
CA VAL A 62 -4.52 -11.89 -7.74
C VAL A 62 -3.74 -10.81 -7.00
N LEU A 63 -4.20 -10.44 -5.81
CA LEU A 63 -3.59 -9.39 -5.00
C LEU A 63 -2.22 -9.80 -4.50
N PHE A 64 -2.03 -11.00 -3.93
CA PHE A 64 -0.76 -11.38 -3.31
C PHE A 64 0.04 -12.43 -4.08
N GLY A 65 -0.56 -13.12 -5.04
CA GLY A 65 0.11 -14.19 -5.79
C GLY A 65 0.65 -15.27 -4.84
N ASP A 66 1.85 -15.75 -5.14
CA ASP A 66 2.53 -16.81 -4.38
C ASP A 66 3.13 -16.33 -3.04
N HIS A 67 3.03 -15.03 -2.73
CA HIS A 67 3.64 -14.40 -1.55
C HIS A 67 2.61 -14.02 -0.48
N ASP A 68 1.43 -14.64 -0.50
CA ASP A 68 0.33 -14.38 0.43
C ASP A 68 0.77 -14.38 1.91
N ASP A 69 1.51 -15.42 2.31
CA ASP A 69 1.99 -15.56 3.70
C ASP A 69 2.92 -14.42 4.12
N LEU A 70 3.73 -13.89 3.19
CA LEU A 70 4.61 -12.75 3.45
C LEU A 70 3.79 -11.49 3.75
N TYR A 71 2.86 -11.14 2.86
CA TYR A 71 2.06 -9.92 3.02
C TYR A 71 1.17 -9.99 4.27
N ILE A 72 0.53 -11.14 4.53
CA ILE A 72 -0.24 -11.32 5.75
C ILE A 72 0.66 -11.30 6.99
N GLY A 73 1.84 -11.92 6.92
CA GLY A 73 2.84 -11.88 7.99
C GLY A 73 3.25 -10.46 8.37
N LEU A 74 3.45 -9.58 7.39
CA LEU A 74 3.73 -8.15 7.62
C LEU A 74 2.59 -7.48 8.40
N LEU A 75 1.33 -7.70 8.00
CA LEU A 75 0.17 -7.15 8.69
C LEU A 75 0.05 -7.65 10.13
N CYS A 76 0.14 -8.97 10.27
CA CYS A 76 0.00 -9.66 11.55
C CYS A 76 1.05 -9.16 12.54
N THR A 77 2.29 -8.98 12.08
CA THR A 77 3.38 -8.41 12.88
C THR A 77 3.07 -6.97 13.26
N HIS A 78 2.66 -6.13 12.29
CA HIS A 78 2.38 -4.71 12.50
C HIS A 78 1.28 -4.44 13.53
N TYR A 79 0.18 -5.20 13.45
CA TYR A 79 -0.97 -5.06 14.36
C TYR A 79 -0.91 -5.98 15.58
N SER A 80 0.05 -6.89 15.65
CA SER A 80 0.14 -7.93 16.67
C SER A 80 -1.11 -8.83 16.73
N ILE A 81 -1.62 -9.21 15.55
CA ILE A 81 -2.81 -10.06 15.37
C ILE A 81 -2.44 -11.39 14.70
N TYR A 82 -3.28 -12.41 14.88
CA TYR A 82 -3.06 -13.72 14.24
C TYR A 82 -3.70 -13.80 12.85
N LYS A 83 -3.20 -14.68 11.97
CA LYS A 83 -3.69 -14.82 10.58
C LYS A 83 -5.16 -15.23 10.42
N THR A 84 -5.79 -15.69 11.51
CA THR A 84 -7.23 -16.02 11.54
C THR A 84 -8.09 -14.87 12.05
N ASP A 85 -7.52 -13.69 12.30
CA ASP A 85 -8.27 -12.52 12.73
C ASP A 85 -9.38 -12.19 11.73
N LYS A 86 -10.58 -11.90 12.25
CA LYS A 86 -11.79 -11.65 11.44
C LYS A 86 -11.69 -10.34 10.66
N ASP A 87 -10.90 -9.39 11.14
CA ASP A 87 -10.75 -8.05 10.59
C ASP A 87 -9.52 -7.93 9.68
N LEU A 88 -8.76 -9.01 9.48
CA LEU A 88 -7.58 -9.07 8.61
C LEU A 88 -7.83 -8.45 7.22
N GLY A 89 -8.97 -8.78 6.59
CA GLY A 89 -9.33 -8.22 5.29
C GLY A 89 -9.61 -6.72 5.33
N LYS A 90 -10.18 -6.21 6.43
CA LYS A 90 -10.42 -4.77 6.60
C LYS A 90 -9.09 -4.02 6.72
N TYR A 91 -8.15 -4.54 7.48
CA TYR A 91 -6.81 -3.96 7.59
C TYR A 91 -6.05 -3.98 6.26
N VAL A 92 -6.15 -5.07 5.48
CA VAL A 92 -5.59 -5.11 4.12
C VAL A 92 -6.19 -4.01 3.25
N LYS A 93 -7.53 -3.91 3.19
CA LYS A 93 -8.22 -2.84 2.44
C LYS A 93 -7.74 -1.46 2.89
N LEU A 94 -7.70 -1.23 4.20
CA LEU A 94 -7.36 0.05 4.80
C LEU A 94 -5.95 0.50 4.38
N HIS A 95 -4.97 -0.40 4.41
CA HIS A 95 -3.60 -0.09 3.96
C HIS A 95 -3.45 0.05 2.44
N ILE A 96 -4.23 -0.67 1.63
CA ILE A 96 -4.25 -0.44 0.18
C ILE A 96 -4.80 0.95 -0.12
N ASP A 97 -5.95 1.28 0.48
CA ASP A 97 -6.61 2.57 0.24
C ASP A 97 -5.73 3.74 0.67
N ASP A 98 -5.13 3.63 1.85
CA ASP A 98 -4.21 4.62 2.40
C ASP A 98 -2.93 4.75 1.56
N GLY A 99 -2.34 3.62 1.16
CA GLY A 99 -1.13 3.61 0.35
C GLY A 99 -1.30 4.19 -1.05
N LEU A 100 -2.47 3.98 -1.68
CA LEU A 100 -2.77 4.57 -2.99
C LEU A 100 -2.83 6.09 -2.91
N GLN A 101 -3.43 6.62 -1.84
CA GLN A 101 -3.47 8.05 -1.59
C GLN A 101 -2.07 8.62 -1.34
N LEU A 102 -1.28 7.97 -0.48
CA LEU A 102 0.10 8.39 -0.21
C LEU A 102 0.96 8.42 -1.49
N ILE A 103 0.91 7.38 -2.32
CA ILE A 103 1.69 7.36 -3.58
C ILE A 103 1.21 8.47 -4.51
N ASN A 104 -0.10 8.69 -4.62
CA ASN A 104 -0.64 9.75 -5.44
C ASN A 104 -0.16 11.13 -4.97
N GLU A 105 -0.23 11.41 -3.68
CA GLU A 105 0.26 12.67 -3.09
C GLU A 105 1.75 12.91 -3.40
N GLU A 106 2.59 11.90 -3.25
CA GLU A 106 4.03 12.02 -3.58
C GLU A 106 4.26 12.25 -5.08
N LEU A 107 3.51 11.58 -5.96
CA LEU A 107 3.60 11.80 -7.40
C LEU A 107 3.03 13.14 -7.89
N GLN A 108 2.14 13.78 -7.14
CA GLN A 108 1.70 15.15 -7.44
C GLN A 108 2.76 16.18 -7.03
N LYS A 109 3.60 15.89 -6.04
CA LYS A 109 4.73 16.74 -5.63
C LYS A 109 5.92 16.60 -6.58
N ALA A 110 6.09 15.41 -7.16
CA ALA A 110 7.19 15.12 -8.08
C ALA A 110 6.92 15.67 -9.49
N ASN A 111 7.85 16.47 -10.03
CA ASN A 111 7.75 17.04 -11.38
C ASN A 111 8.02 15.97 -12.44
N ASN A 112 6.97 15.37 -12.99
CA ASN A 112 6.96 14.57 -14.23
C ASN A 112 8.13 13.57 -14.36
N ILE A 113 8.40 12.82 -13.28
CA ILE A 113 9.41 11.76 -13.23
C ILE A 113 8.82 10.41 -13.66
N ASP A 114 9.65 9.57 -14.28
CA ASP A 114 9.28 8.20 -14.63
C ASP A 114 9.10 7.33 -13.37
N GLY A 115 8.38 6.22 -13.48
CA GLY A 115 8.05 5.38 -12.33
C GLY A 115 9.25 4.78 -11.61
N PHE A 116 10.32 4.44 -12.34
CA PHE A 116 11.56 3.97 -11.71
C PHE A 116 12.29 5.09 -10.98
N ASP A 117 12.38 6.28 -11.57
CA ASP A 117 12.99 7.44 -10.93
C ASP A 117 12.22 7.82 -9.65
N PHE A 118 10.88 7.79 -9.70
CA PHE A 118 10.04 7.97 -8.51
C PHE A 118 10.38 6.98 -7.40
N LEU A 119 10.52 5.69 -7.72
CA LEU A 119 10.89 4.69 -6.72
C LEU A 119 12.29 4.94 -6.15
N VAL A 120 13.27 5.30 -7.00
CA VAL A 120 14.63 5.59 -6.56
C VAL A 120 14.66 6.79 -5.62
N GLU A 121 13.97 7.88 -5.96
CA GLU A 121 13.86 9.06 -5.11
C GLU A 121 13.15 8.76 -3.79
N LEU A 122 12.04 8.00 -3.86
CA LEU A 122 11.27 7.62 -2.68
C LEU A 122 12.11 6.75 -1.73
N ILE A 123 12.82 5.76 -2.25
CA ILE A 123 13.70 4.91 -1.44
C ILE A 123 14.85 5.75 -0.86
N SER A 124 15.54 6.53 -1.70
CA SER A 124 16.71 7.32 -1.30
C SER A 124 16.38 8.35 -0.22
N SER A 125 15.25 9.07 -0.36
CA SER A 125 14.78 10.02 0.65
C SER A 125 14.53 9.35 2.00
N ASN A 126 13.83 8.21 2.03
CA ASN A 126 13.55 7.49 3.28
C ASN A 126 14.84 6.89 3.91
N LEU A 127 15.83 6.48 3.11
CA LEU A 127 17.15 6.05 3.61
C LEU A 127 17.95 7.21 4.22
N SER A 128 17.98 8.38 3.57
CA SER A 128 18.69 9.55 4.09
C SER A 128 18.14 10.00 5.45
N THR A 129 16.81 10.08 5.59
CA THR A 129 16.14 10.40 6.87
C THR A 129 16.48 9.39 7.97
N SER A 130 16.59 8.10 7.62
CA SER A 130 16.96 7.05 8.58
C SER A 130 18.40 7.21 9.10
N SER A 131 19.32 7.74 8.29
CA SER A 131 20.72 7.92 8.69
C SER A 131 20.94 9.03 9.72
N ASP A 132 20.05 10.03 9.76
CA ASP A 132 20.14 11.13 10.73
C ASP A 132 19.61 10.73 12.11
N LEU A 133 18.69 9.75 12.18
CA LEU A 133 18.23 9.15 13.45
C LEU A 133 19.33 8.36 14.20
N PHE A 134 20.41 7.96 13.53
CA PHE A 134 21.54 7.26 14.15
C PHE A 134 22.73 8.18 14.48
N LYS A 135 22.68 9.47 14.13
CA LYS A 135 23.74 10.45 14.44
C LYS A 135 23.53 11.18 15.77
N GLU A 136 22.38 11.02 16.42
CA GLU A 136 22.07 11.61 17.73
C GLU A 136 22.25 10.65 18.92
N LYS A 137 23.18 9.68 18.83
CA LYS A 137 23.60 8.86 19.97
C LYS A 137 25.08 8.98 20.25
#